data_AF-A0A0B2NRN7-F1
#
_entry.id   AF-A0A0B2NRN7-F1
#
_cell.length_a   1.000
_cell.length_b   1.000
_cell.length_c   1.000
_cell.angle_alpha   90.00
_cell.angle_beta   90.00
_cell.angle_gamma   90.00
#
_symmetry.space_group_name_H-M   'P 1'
#
loop_
_entity.id
_entity.type
_entity.pdbx_description
1 polymer ?
#
loop_
_entity_poly.entity_id
_entity_poly.type
_entity_poly.pdbx_seq_one_letter_code
_entity_poly.pdbx_strand_id
1 'polypeptide(L)' 'MDVVCQAKSGMGNTAVFVLSTLQQADPVPDQVAALVLCHTRELAYQSAIIISLRD' A
#
# COMPACT_ATOMS: atom_id res chain seq x y z
N MET A 1 2.15 15.33 2.54
CA MET A 1 3.32 15.12 3.42
C MET A 1 4.00 13.87 2.93
N ASP A 2 5.29 13.92 2.64
CA ASP A 2 6.01 12.76 2.13
C ASP A 2 6.65 12.00 3.29
N VAL A 3 6.48 10.67 3.31
CA VAL A 3 6.99 9.80 4.37
C VAL A 3 7.94 8.79 3.77
N VAL A 4 9.18 8.76 4.25
CA VAL A 4 10.15 7.71 3.94
C VAL A 4 10.18 6.74 5.11
N CYS A 5 9.80 5.49 4.87
CA CYS A 5 9.86 4.43 5.86
C CYS A 5 10.95 3.43 5.49
N GLN A 6 11.91 3.20 6.40
CA GLN A 6 12.87 2.11 6.31
C GLN A 6 12.69 1.18 7.50
N ALA A 7 12.53 -0.11 7.24
CA ALA A 7 12.70 -1.11 8.29
C ALA A 7 13.20 -2.42 7.70
N LYS A 8 13.64 -3.31 8.59
CA LYS A 8 14.12 -4.65 8.25
C LYS A 8 12.97 -5.50 7.70
N SER A 9 13.30 -6.44 6.80
CA SER A 9 12.33 -7.39 6.26
C SER A 9 11.60 -8.13 7.40
N GLY A 10 10.27 -8.25 7.28
CA GLY A 10 9.44 -8.91 8.30
C GLY A 10 8.93 -8.02 9.44
N MET A 11 9.26 -6.72 9.50
CA MET A 11 8.76 -5.82 10.57
C MET A 11 7.45 -5.08 10.25
N GLY A 12 6.70 -5.53 9.23
CA GLY A 12 5.36 -4.99 8.95
C GLY A 12 5.32 -3.69 8.15
N ASN A 13 6.42 -3.28 7.49
CA ASN A 13 6.45 -2.09 6.61
C ASN A 13 5.34 -2.08 5.56
N THR A 14 5.02 -3.25 5.00
CA THR A 14 3.94 -3.39 4.03
C THR A 14 2.59 -3.02 4.65
N ALA A 15 2.32 -3.46 5.89
CA ALA A 15 1.09 -3.12 6.59
C ALA A 15 1.02 -1.63 6.94
N VAL A 16 2.15 -1.04 7.37
CA VAL A 16 2.24 0.41 7.66
C VAL A 16 1.96 1.25 6.40
N PHE A 17 2.54 0.87 5.26
CA PHE A 17 2.33 1.55 3.99
C PHE A 17 0.87 1.42 3.51
N VAL A 18 0.30 0.22 3.59
CA VAL A 18 -1.10 0.00 3.19
C VAL A 18 -2.07 0.75 4.09
N LEU A 19 -1.92 0.66 5.42
CA LEU A 19 -2.80 1.34 6.38
C LEU A 19 -2.72 2.87 6.26
N SER A 20 -1.52 3.43 6.08
CA SER A 20 -1.35 4.88 5.90
C SER A 20 -1.94 5.38 4.58
N THR A 21 -1.75 4.64 3.48
CA THR A 21 -2.39 4.95 2.19
C THR A 21 -3.91 4.91 2.31
N LEU A 22 -4.45 3.88 2.96
CA LEU A 22 -5.88 3.68 3.18
C LEU A 22 -6.53 4.68 4.15
N GLN A 23 -5.77 5.24 5.09
CA GLN A 23 -6.25 6.30 5.98
C GLN A 23 -6.27 7.67 5.31
N GLN A 24 -5.39 7.90 4.33
CA GLN A 24 -5.31 9.17 3.60
C GLN A 24 -6.09 9.17 2.29
N ALA A 25 -6.43 8.00 1.75
CA ALA A 25 -7.22 7.87 0.54
C ALA A 25 -8.68 8.28 0.81
N ASP A 26 -9.15 9.29 0.08
CA ASP A 26 -10.56 9.65 -0.04
C ASP A 26 -11.08 9.12 -1.39
N PRO A 27 -11.74 7.95 -1.41
CA PRO A 27 -12.08 7.27 -2.64
C PRO A 27 -13.19 8.03 -3.38
N VAL A 28 -12.84 8.59 -4.55
CA VAL A 28 -13.82 9.14 -5.49
C VAL A 28 -14.18 8.05 -6.52
N PRO A 29 -15.47 7.79 -6.77
CA PRO A 29 -15.89 6.81 -7.77
C PRO A 29 -15.22 7.06 -9.13
N ASP A 30 -14.82 5.97 -9.79
CA ASP A 30 -14.14 5.97 -11.10
C ASP A 30 -12.82 6.75 -11.16
N GLN A 31 -12.17 7.01 -10.01
CA GLN A 31 -10.83 7.61 -9.96
C GLN A 31 -9.82 6.74 -9.22
N VAL A 32 -8.56 6.79 -9.68
CA VAL A 32 -7.45 6.12 -9.03
C VAL A 32 -7.04 6.92 -7.79
N ALA A 33 -7.26 6.36 -6.59
CA ALA A 33 -6.92 7.02 -5.33
C ALA A 33 -5.46 6.82 -4.88
N ALA A 34 -4.78 5.76 -5.34
CA ALA A 34 -3.40 5.46 -4.96
C ALA A 34 -2.66 4.65 -6.02
N LEU A 35 -1.34 4.86 -6.12
CA LEU A 35 -0.42 4.08 -6.96
C LEU A 35 0.70 3.48 -6.10
N VAL A 36 0.91 2.17 -6.23
CA VAL A 36 1.98 1.45 -5.52
C VAL A 36 2.97 0.90 -6.55
N LEU A 37 4.23 1.29 -6.45
CA LEU A 37 5.30 0.81 -7.33
C LEU A 37 6.14 -0.24 -6.61
N CYS A 38 6.31 -1.40 -7.24
CA CYS A 38 7.08 -2.51 -6.70
C CYS A 38 8.16 -2.96 -7.69
N HIS A 39 9.26 -3.50 -7.18
CA HIS A 39 10.37 -3.96 -8.02
C HIS A 39 10.12 -5.32 -8.69
N THR A 40 9.28 -6.18 -8.11
CA THR A 40 8.95 -7.49 -8.67
C THR A 40 7.45 -7.75 -8.69
N ARG A 41 7.01 -8.69 -9.55
CA ARG A 41 5.60 -9.04 -9.69
C ARG A 41 5.05 -9.73 -8.45
N GLU A 42 5.84 -10.58 -7.81
CA GLU A 42 5.43 -11.32 -6.61
C GLU A 42 5.13 -10.35 -5.46
N LEU A 43 5.94 -9.30 -5.31
CA LEU A 43 5.72 -8.24 -4.33
C LEU A 43 4.45 -7.45 -4.64
N ALA A 44 4.22 -7.10 -5.92
CA ALA A 44 3.01 -6.39 -6.34
C ALA A 44 1.74 -7.19 -5.99
N TYR A 45 1.73 -8.50 -6.26
CA TYR A 45 0.62 -9.39 -5.89
C TYR A 45 0.40 -9.45 -4.37
N GLN A 46 1.47 -9.55 -3.59
CA GLN A 46 1.37 -9.56 -2.12
C GLN A 46 0.80 -8.25 -1.58
N SER A 47 1.25 -7.10 -2.09
CA SER A 47 0.68 -5.80 -1.68
C SER A 47 -0.77 -5.62 -2.13
N ALA A 48 -1.13 -6.07 -3.35
CA ALA A 48 -2.49 -5.97 -3.87
C ALA A 48 -3.47 -6.82 -3.04
N ILE A 49 -3.08 -8.03 -2.67
CA ILE A 49 -3.88 -8.90 -1.79
C ILE A 49 -4.17 -8.19 -0.46
N ILE A 50 -3.17 -7.54 0.16
CA ILE A 50 -3.36 -6.87 1.45
C ILE A 50 -4.31 -5.67 1.32
N ILE A 51 -4.27 -4.93 0.21
CA ILE A 51 -5.18 -3.80 -0.05
C ILE A 51 -6.60 -4.28 -0.34
N SER A 52 -6.75 -5.36 -1.12
CA SER A 52 -8.04 -5.89 -1.55
C SER A 52 -8.83 -6.60 -0.45
N LEU A 53 -8.21 -6.94 0.68
CA LEU A 53 -8.88 -7.57 1.83
C LEU A 53 -9.74 -6.60 2.66
N ARG A 54 -9.86 -5.33 2.26
CA ARG A 54 -10.68 -4.32 2.94
C ARG A 54 -12.10 -4.18 2.36
N ASP A 55 -12.40 -4.83 1.23
CA ASP A 55 -13.76 -4.99 0.72
C ASP A 55 -14.43 -6.27 1.26
#